data_AF-A0A9E2QUE0-F1
#
_entry.id   AF-A0A9E2QUE0-F1
#
_cell.length_a   1.000
_cell.length_b   1.000
_cell.length_c   1.000
_cell.angle_alpha   90.00
_cell.angle_beta   90.00
_cell.angle_gamma   90.00
#
_symmetry.space_group_name_H-M   'P 1'
#
loop_
_entity.id
_entity.type
_entity.pdbx_description
1 polymer ?
#
loop_
_entity_poly.entity_id
_entity_poly.type
_entity_poly.pdbx_seq_one_letter_code
_entity_poly.pdbx_strand_id
1 'polypeptide(L)'
;MRERQGSVGQGGFTLLEVIVAVALLAVIAVLSLRGIDSVLRSRERLTAAAAELDALTVCFTQLEEDLRRAWPVRLRLPAESSIQFAMATPEDGAAPLSLLREGAGGAAPGAIQRVSYRLRNGVLERGFAPWQAVPVDAPDPSGTGGPAPGADPPLGSALVWQPLVAGLSAVRWRGFMPGQGWVEAAALAAMSRTPPPAGQPPAVPVGLEIVLERPGSGPLRRVFGVRD
;
A
#
# COMPACT_ATOMS: atom_id res chain seq x y z
N MET A 1 -7.18 62.38 -72.09
CA MET A 1 -6.60 61.56 -71.00
C MET A 1 -7.21 60.17 -71.10
N ARG A 2 -6.44 59.15 -71.50
CA ARG A 2 -6.88 57.74 -71.50
C ARG A 2 -6.34 57.07 -70.24
N GLU A 3 -7.22 56.74 -69.32
CA GLU A 3 -6.89 55.88 -68.17
C GLU A 3 -6.53 54.48 -68.69
N ARG A 4 -5.29 54.06 -68.43
CA ARG A 4 -4.88 52.67 -68.62
C ARG A 4 -5.46 51.86 -67.46
N GLN A 5 -6.62 51.22 -67.68
CA GLN A 5 -7.05 50.11 -66.84
C GLN A 5 -6.08 48.95 -67.07
N GLY A 6 -5.22 48.69 -66.09
CA GLY A 6 -4.43 47.47 -66.04
C GLY A 6 -5.37 46.30 -65.81
N SER A 7 -5.58 45.47 -66.83
CA SER A 7 -6.24 44.17 -66.65
C SER A 7 -5.33 43.30 -65.77
N VAL A 8 -5.69 43.13 -64.51
CA VAL A 8 -5.07 42.12 -63.66
C VAL A 8 -5.48 40.77 -64.24
N GLY A 9 -4.52 40.08 -64.88
CA GLY A 9 -4.75 38.76 -65.43
C GLY A 9 -5.16 37.81 -64.31
N GLN A 10 -6.34 37.21 -64.43
CA GLN A 10 -6.75 36.10 -63.58
C GLN A 10 -5.89 34.88 -63.95
N GLY A 11 -4.84 34.63 -63.17
CA GLY A 11 -4.06 33.40 -63.27
C GLY A 11 -4.92 32.21 -62.83
N GLY A 12 -5.18 31.28 -63.74
CA GLY A 12 -5.85 30.03 -63.42
C GLY A 12 -4.97 29.14 -62.54
N PHE A 13 -5.58 28.56 -61.51
CA PHE A 13 -4.95 27.63 -60.56
C PHE A 13 -4.29 26.46 -61.31
N THR A 14 -3.00 26.23 -61.10
CA THR A 14 -2.31 25.13 -61.79
C THR A 14 -2.56 23.79 -61.08
N LEU A 15 -2.56 22.67 -61.82
CA LEU A 15 -2.64 21.33 -61.23
C LEU A 15 -1.55 21.10 -60.17
N LEU A 16 -0.35 21.64 -60.43
CA LEU A 16 0.78 21.58 -59.52
C LEU A 16 0.46 22.24 -58.17
N GLU A 17 -0.22 23.39 -58.20
CA GLU A 17 -0.58 24.16 -57.01
C GLU A 17 -1.58 23.41 -56.13
N VAL A 18 -2.57 22.75 -56.72
CA VAL A 18 -3.50 21.88 -55.98
C VAL A 18 -2.78 20.67 -55.39
N ILE A 19 -1.90 20.01 -56.15
CA ILE A 19 -1.17 18.84 -55.67
C ILE A 19 -0.26 19.21 -54.50
N VAL A 20 0.48 20.31 -54.60
CA VAL A 20 1.34 20.80 -53.53
C VAL A 20 0.51 21.20 -52.31
N ALA A 21 -0.61 21.90 -52.51
CA ALA A 21 -1.50 22.28 -51.41
C ALA A 21 -2.06 21.05 -50.67
N VAL A 22 -2.53 20.03 -51.40
CA VAL A 22 -3.03 18.78 -50.80
C VAL A 22 -1.91 18.00 -50.13
N ALA A 23 -0.71 17.96 -50.71
CA ALA A 23 0.44 17.29 -50.10
C ALA A 23 0.84 17.96 -48.77
N LEU A 24 0.91 19.29 -48.73
CA LEU A 24 1.20 20.03 -47.50
C LEU A 24 0.10 19.85 -46.46
N LEU A 25 -1.17 19.94 -46.86
CA LEU A 25 -2.30 19.70 -45.99
C LEU A 25 -2.26 18.29 -45.39
N ALA A 26 -1.94 17.28 -46.20
CA ALA A 26 -1.80 15.90 -45.74
C ALA A 26 -0.69 15.76 -44.69
N VAL A 27 0.47 16.39 -44.90
CA VAL A 27 1.57 16.38 -43.91
C VAL A 27 1.15 17.04 -42.61
N ILE A 28 0.54 18.23 -42.66
CA ILE A 28 0.07 18.95 -41.48
C ILE A 28 -0.98 18.12 -40.72
N ALA A 29 -1.93 17.51 -41.43
CA ALA A 29 -2.95 16.65 -40.83
C ALA A 29 -2.32 15.47 -40.09
N VAL A 30 -1.34 14.78 -40.70
CA VAL A 30 -0.62 13.67 -40.06
C VAL A 30 0.17 14.13 -38.83
N LEU A 31 0.87 15.25 -38.91
CA LEU A 31 1.62 15.80 -37.77
C LEU A 31 0.69 16.19 -36.62
N SER A 32 -0.47 16.76 -36.94
CA SER A 32 -1.49 17.18 -35.96
C SER A 32 -2.05 15.97 -35.22
N LEU A 33 -2.39 14.90 -35.94
CA LEU A 33 -2.86 13.66 -35.34
C LEU A 33 -1.82 13.02 -34.43
N ARG A 34 -0.55 12.96 -34.89
CA ARG A 34 0.57 12.44 -34.07
C ARG A 34 0.84 13.28 -32.82
N GLY A 35 0.71 14.60 -32.92
CA GLY A 35 0.84 15.51 -31.79
C GLY A 35 -0.19 15.22 -30.71
N ILE A 36 -1.45 15.05 -31.10
CA ILE A 36 -2.56 14.69 -30.20
C ILE A 36 -2.30 13.32 -29.56
N ASP A 37 -1.92 12.31 -30.33
CA ASP A 37 -1.62 10.96 -29.81
C ASP A 37 -0.47 10.96 -28.79
N SER A 38 0.53 11.81 -28.98
CA SER A 38 1.62 11.99 -28.01
C SER A 38 1.12 12.58 -26.70
N VAL A 39 0.23 13.57 -26.76
CA VAL A 39 -0.35 14.21 -25.58
C VAL A 39 -1.28 13.24 -24.83
N LEU A 40 -2.11 12.47 -25.54
CA LEU A 40 -2.99 11.47 -24.94
C LEU A 40 -2.21 10.40 -24.18
N ARG A 41 -1.16 9.83 -24.79
CA ARG A 41 -0.28 8.86 -24.13
C ARG A 41 0.45 9.45 -22.92
N SER A 42 0.87 10.72 -23.00
CA SER A 42 1.47 11.42 -21.86
C SER A 42 0.48 11.56 -20.72
N ARG A 43 -0.75 11.98 -21.02
CA ARG A 43 -1.84 12.10 -20.04
C ARG A 43 -2.14 10.76 -19.37
N GLU A 44 -2.26 9.67 -20.14
CA GLU A 44 -2.49 8.32 -19.60
C GLU A 44 -1.41 7.90 -18.59
N ARG A 45 -0.13 8.13 -18.94
CA ARG A 45 0.99 7.84 -18.04
C ARG A 45 0.94 8.67 -16.76
N LEU A 46 0.63 9.97 -16.88
CA LEU A 46 0.50 10.86 -15.73
C LEU A 46 -0.67 10.46 -14.84
N THR A 47 -1.81 10.06 -15.41
CA THR A 47 -2.96 9.60 -14.64
C THR A 47 -2.68 8.29 -13.91
N ALA A 48 -1.95 7.36 -14.53
CA ALA A 48 -1.54 6.12 -13.87
C ALA A 48 -0.59 6.41 -12.69
N ALA A 49 0.42 7.25 -12.91
CA ALA A 49 1.35 7.65 -11.85
C ALA A 49 0.66 8.39 -10.69
N ALA A 50 -0.33 9.25 -10.98
CA ALA A 50 -1.12 9.93 -9.97
C ALA A 50 -1.93 8.93 -9.13
N ALA A 51 -2.64 7.98 -9.76
CA ALA A 51 -3.40 6.95 -9.06
C ALA A 51 -2.51 6.07 -8.17
N GLU A 52 -1.29 5.77 -8.60
CA GLU A 52 -0.30 5.05 -7.78
C GLU A 52 0.13 5.84 -6.54
N LEU A 53 0.42 7.14 -6.69
CA LEU A 53 0.79 8.01 -5.58
C LEU A 53 -0.36 8.18 -4.58
N ASP A 54 -1.60 8.27 -5.07
CA ASP A 54 -2.79 8.32 -4.23
C ASP A 54 -2.95 7.02 -3.44
N ALA A 55 -2.79 5.85 -4.08
CA ALA A 55 -2.85 4.56 -3.40
C ALA A 55 -1.78 4.43 -2.30
N LEU A 56 -0.55 4.89 -2.56
CA LEU A 56 0.53 4.92 -1.57
C LEU A 56 0.21 5.87 -0.41
N THR A 57 -0.33 7.05 -0.70
CA THR A 57 -0.71 8.04 0.31
C THR A 57 -1.83 7.52 1.22
N VAL A 58 -2.84 6.88 0.63
CA VAL A 58 -3.92 6.21 1.37
C VAL A 58 -3.35 5.09 2.23
N CYS A 59 -2.47 4.26 1.68
CA CYS A 59 -1.85 3.15 2.41
C CYS A 59 -1.07 3.63 3.64
N PHE A 60 -0.23 4.66 3.50
CA PHE A 60 0.58 5.17 4.61
C PHE A 60 -0.27 5.90 5.65
N THR A 61 -1.26 6.70 5.23
CA THR A 61 -2.21 7.33 6.14
C THR A 61 -2.99 6.28 6.94
N GLN A 62 -3.44 5.21 6.26
CA GLN A 62 -4.14 4.10 6.91
C GLN A 62 -3.27 3.38 7.93
N LEU A 63 -2.00 3.12 7.61
CA LEU A 63 -1.04 2.48 8.51
C LEU A 63 -0.69 3.37 9.70
N GLU A 64 -0.46 4.66 9.47
CA GLU A 64 -0.20 5.64 10.53
C GLU A 64 -1.37 5.70 11.52
N GLU A 65 -2.59 5.77 11.01
CA GLU A 65 -3.80 5.75 11.84
C GLU A 65 -3.98 4.45 12.62
N ASP A 66 -3.68 3.30 12.00
CA ASP A 66 -3.74 2.00 12.67
C ASP A 66 -2.74 1.91 13.83
N LEU A 67 -1.52 2.44 13.64
CA LEU A 67 -0.48 2.48 14.66
C LEU A 67 -0.80 3.45 15.78
N ARG A 68 -1.29 4.64 15.46
CA ARG A 68 -1.75 5.64 16.44
C ARG A 68 -2.82 5.05 17.35
N ARG A 69 -3.77 4.29 16.78
CA ARG A 69 -4.85 3.64 17.53
C ARG A 69 -4.45 2.34 18.21
N ALA A 70 -3.29 1.79 17.91
CA ALA A 70 -2.72 0.64 18.61
C ALA A 70 -2.15 1.04 19.98
N TRP A 71 -1.71 2.29 20.13
CA TRP A 71 -1.09 2.78 21.35
C TRP A 71 -1.99 2.68 22.60
N PRO A 72 -3.26 3.16 22.59
CA PRO A 72 -4.15 2.99 23.76
C PRO A 72 -4.44 1.53 24.11
N VAL A 73 -4.48 0.64 23.11
CA VAL A 73 -4.71 -0.80 23.34
C VAL A 73 -3.52 -1.44 24.06
N ARG A 74 -2.29 -1.05 23.73
CA ARG A 74 -1.07 -1.49 24.43
C ARG A 74 -1.12 -1.18 25.92
N LEU A 75 -1.68 -0.03 26.30
CA LEU A 75 -1.82 0.38 27.70
C LEU A 75 -2.93 -0.40 28.43
N ARG A 76 -4.00 -0.75 27.71
CA ARG A 76 -5.17 -1.46 28.26
C ARG A 76 -4.95 -2.96 28.38
N LEU A 77 -4.20 -3.55 27.45
CA LEU A 77 -3.89 -4.98 27.38
C LEU A 77 -2.37 -5.20 27.42
N PRO A 78 -1.70 -4.91 28.55
CA PRO A 78 -0.24 -5.01 28.65
C PRO A 78 0.30 -6.45 28.55
N ALA A 79 -0.55 -7.46 28.73
CA ALA A 79 -0.18 -8.86 28.52
C ALA A 79 -0.24 -9.29 27.04
N GLU A 80 -0.95 -8.53 26.19
CA GLU A 80 -1.12 -8.83 24.78
C GLU A 80 -0.08 -8.10 23.93
N SER A 81 0.42 -8.78 22.89
CA SER A 81 1.31 -8.13 21.92
C SER A 81 0.48 -7.23 21.00
N SER A 82 0.45 -5.93 21.30
CA SER A 82 -0.31 -4.95 20.51
C SER A 82 0.21 -4.79 19.08
N ILE A 83 1.47 -5.12 18.83
CA ILE A 83 2.10 -5.19 17.50
C ILE A 83 3.03 -6.40 17.47
N GLN A 84 2.87 -7.23 16.46
CA GLN A 84 3.69 -8.42 16.25
C GLN A 84 3.84 -8.73 14.76
N PHE A 85 4.84 -9.54 14.44
CA PHE A 85 5.02 -10.10 13.12
C PHE A 85 4.76 -11.60 13.18
N ALA A 86 4.12 -12.14 12.16
CA ALA A 86 4.06 -13.59 11.98
C ALA A 86 5.16 -14.04 11.02
N MET A 87 5.42 -15.34 11.01
CA MET A 87 6.31 -15.90 10.01
C MET A 87 5.70 -15.76 8.63
N ALA A 88 6.53 -15.36 7.66
CA ALA A 88 6.14 -15.42 6.27
C ALA A 88 5.80 -16.88 5.91
N THR A 89 4.62 -17.09 5.34
CA THR A 89 4.29 -18.32 4.64
C THR A 89 4.92 -18.29 3.23
N PRO A 90 4.99 -19.40 2.49
CA PRO A 90 5.47 -19.38 1.11
C PRO A 90 4.63 -18.49 0.18
N GLU A 91 3.38 -18.21 0.54
CA GLU A 91 2.47 -17.33 -0.21
C GLU A 91 2.61 -15.85 0.18
N ASP A 92 2.93 -15.56 1.44
CA ASP A 92 3.23 -14.23 1.94
C ASP A 92 4.70 -13.93 1.64
N GLY A 93 4.98 -13.23 0.53
CA GLY A 93 6.35 -12.85 0.14
C GLY A 93 7.11 -11.97 1.17
N ALA A 94 6.49 -11.67 2.32
CA ALA A 94 7.02 -10.93 3.46
C ALA A 94 6.34 -11.37 4.77
N ALA A 95 7.00 -11.21 5.91
CA ALA A 95 6.40 -11.43 7.22
C ALA A 95 5.20 -10.48 7.44
N PRO A 96 3.97 -10.98 7.65
CA PRO A 96 2.81 -10.13 7.84
C PRO A 96 2.88 -9.42 9.18
N LEU A 97 2.49 -8.14 9.18
CA LEU A 97 2.34 -7.33 10.37
C LEU A 97 0.94 -7.54 10.94
N SER A 98 0.82 -7.74 12.25
CA SER A 98 -0.46 -7.76 12.96
C SER A 98 -0.43 -6.79 14.12
N LEU A 99 -1.52 -6.06 14.31
CA LEU A 99 -1.67 -5.13 15.43
C LEU A 99 -3.09 -5.17 16.01
N LEU A 100 -3.19 -4.83 17.28
CA LEU A 100 -4.45 -4.59 17.99
C LEU A 100 -4.64 -3.10 18.16
N ARG A 101 -5.80 -2.60 17.73
CA ARG A 101 -6.15 -1.18 17.82
C ARG A 101 -7.56 -0.97 18.31
N GLU A 102 -7.88 0.24 18.72
CA GLU A 102 -9.27 0.60 19.03
C GLU A 102 -10.16 0.48 17.78
N GLY A 103 -11.38 -0.01 17.97
CA GLY A 103 -12.37 -0.19 16.90
C GLY A 103 -12.81 1.14 16.27
N ALA A 104 -13.09 1.13 14.97
CA ALA A 104 -13.46 2.33 14.20
C ALA A 104 -14.69 3.06 14.75
N GLY A 105 -14.89 4.32 14.33
CA GLY A 105 -16.10 5.08 14.70
C GLY A 105 -17.36 4.30 14.33
N GLY A 106 -18.25 4.08 15.31
CA GLY A 106 -19.42 3.22 15.19
C GLY A 106 -19.28 1.84 15.85
N ALA A 107 -18.07 1.43 16.24
CA ALA A 107 -17.88 0.26 17.11
C ALA A 107 -18.33 0.54 18.54
N ALA A 108 -18.67 -0.51 19.29
CA ALA A 108 -18.98 -0.39 20.71
C ALA A 108 -17.80 0.27 21.47
N PRO A 109 -18.06 1.10 22.49
CA PRO A 109 -17.00 1.69 23.31
C PRO A 109 -16.06 0.61 23.86
N GLY A 110 -14.75 0.82 23.72
CA GLY A 110 -13.72 -0.13 24.15
C GLY A 110 -13.52 -1.34 23.24
N ALA A 111 -14.27 -1.47 22.13
CA ALA A 111 -14.07 -2.52 21.15
C ALA A 111 -12.64 -2.48 20.60
N ILE A 112 -12.05 -3.65 20.43
CA ILE A 112 -10.71 -3.82 19.87
C ILE A 112 -10.85 -4.49 18.50
N GLN A 113 -10.06 -4.01 17.55
CA GLN A 113 -9.98 -4.55 16.22
C GLN A 113 -8.57 -5.11 16.01
N ARG A 114 -8.51 -6.34 15.51
CA ARG A 114 -7.29 -6.90 14.94
C ARG A 114 -7.16 -6.36 13.52
N VAL A 115 -5.99 -5.82 13.20
CA VAL A 115 -5.62 -5.42 11.84
C VAL A 115 -4.38 -6.20 11.44
N SER A 116 -4.35 -6.62 10.18
CA SER A 116 -3.20 -7.31 9.60
C SER A 116 -2.83 -6.71 8.25
N TYR A 117 -1.53 -6.64 7.96
CA TYR A 117 -0.99 -6.25 6.67
C TYR A 117 -0.18 -7.39 6.09
N ARG A 118 -0.47 -7.77 4.85
CA ARG A 118 0.26 -8.83 4.14
C ARG A 118 0.48 -8.48 2.68
N LEU A 119 1.53 -9.03 2.10
CA LEU A 119 1.77 -8.98 0.66
C LEU A 119 1.26 -10.29 0.04
N ARG A 120 0.29 -10.20 -0.88
CA ARG A 120 -0.25 -11.36 -1.59
C ARG A 120 -0.34 -11.06 -3.08
N ASN A 121 0.27 -11.90 -3.91
CA ASN A 121 0.26 -11.74 -5.38
C ASN A 121 0.66 -10.33 -5.87
N GLY A 122 1.65 -9.71 -5.22
CA GLY A 122 2.10 -8.36 -5.56
C GLY A 122 1.15 -7.23 -5.12
N VAL A 123 0.17 -7.54 -4.28
CA VAL A 123 -0.77 -6.57 -3.69
C VAL A 123 -0.56 -6.53 -2.18
N LEU A 124 -0.30 -5.35 -1.63
CA LEU A 124 -0.36 -5.11 -0.19
C LEU A 124 -1.84 -5.01 0.22
N GLU A 125 -2.27 -5.94 1.05
CA GLU A 125 -3.63 -6.03 1.57
C GLU A 125 -3.66 -5.66 3.05
N ARG A 126 -4.76 -5.05 3.48
CA ARG A 126 -5.10 -4.80 4.88
C ARG A 126 -6.32 -5.62 5.28
N GLY A 127 -6.13 -6.52 6.22
CA GLY A 127 -7.17 -7.33 6.85
C GLY A 127 -7.66 -6.68 8.13
N PHE A 128 -8.96 -6.77 8.43
CA PHE A 128 -9.46 -6.35 9.74
C PHE A 128 -10.61 -7.22 10.24
N ALA A 129 -10.69 -7.37 11.56
CA ALA A 129 -11.74 -8.13 12.23
C ALA A 129 -11.90 -7.65 13.68
N PRO A 130 -13.10 -7.77 14.28
CA PRO A 130 -13.23 -7.68 15.72
C PRO A 130 -12.24 -8.61 16.42
N TRP A 131 -11.59 -8.11 17.47
CA TRP A 131 -10.75 -8.93 18.33
C TRP A 131 -11.55 -9.37 19.55
N GLN A 132 -11.41 -10.64 19.90
CA GLN A 132 -11.95 -11.23 21.11
C GLN A 132 -10.79 -11.93 21.82
N ALA A 133 -10.65 -11.70 23.12
CA ALA A 133 -9.68 -12.45 23.92
C ALA A 133 -10.04 -13.93 23.83
N VAL A 134 -9.04 -14.79 23.56
CA VAL A 134 -9.25 -16.23 23.64
C VAL A 134 -9.42 -16.56 25.13
N PRO A 135 -10.55 -17.16 25.55
CA PRO A 135 -10.71 -17.57 26.95
C PRO A 135 -9.60 -18.56 27.32
N VAL A 136 -8.98 -18.35 28.48
CA VAL A 136 -7.88 -19.19 29.01
C VAL A 136 -8.29 -20.67 29.12
N ASP A 137 -9.59 -20.96 29.26
CA ASP A 137 -10.16 -22.31 29.39
C ASP A 137 -10.78 -22.87 28.10
N ALA A 138 -10.53 -22.26 26.93
CA ALA A 138 -11.04 -22.79 25.67
C ALA A 138 -10.42 -24.18 25.40
N PRO A 139 -11.23 -25.24 25.19
CA PRO A 139 -10.70 -26.58 24.92
C PRO A 139 -9.84 -26.54 23.65
N ASP A 140 -8.60 -27.01 23.76
CA ASP A 140 -7.65 -27.09 22.66
C ASP A 140 -8.25 -27.90 21.50
N PRO A 141 -8.56 -27.27 20.35
CA PRO A 141 -9.15 -27.98 19.20
C PRO A 141 -8.17 -28.95 18.52
N SER A 142 -6.90 -28.94 18.91
CA SER A 142 -5.83 -29.74 18.29
C SER A 142 -5.24 -30.82 19.20
N GLY A 143 -5.69 -30.96 20.45
CA GLY A 143 -5.22 -32.00 21.38
C GLY A 143 -3.70 -32.00 21.62
N THR A 144 -3.02 -30.89 21.31
CA THR A 144 -1.56 -30.76 21.28
C THR A 144 -1.16 -29.46 21.97
N GLY A 145 -1.43 -29.35 23.28
CA GLY A 145 -0.81 -28.37 24.16
C GLY A 145 -0.87 -26.91 23.69
N GLY A 146 -2.06 -26.30 23.70
CA GLY A 146 -2.23 -24.85 23.57
C GLY A 146 -1.92 -24.30 22.17
N PRO A 147 -2.43 -23.10 21.84
CA PRO A 147 -2.13 -22.51 20.53
C PRO A 147 -0.62 -22.28 20.41
N ALA A 148 -0.02 -22.83 19.34
CA ALA A 148 1.37 -22.54 19.01
C ALA A 148 1.55 -21.02 18.96
N PRO A 149 2.54 -20.44 19.65
CA PRO A 149 2.74 -19.01 19.65
C PRO A 149 3.16 -18.58 18.22
N GLY A 150 2.28 -17.83 17.57
CA GLY A 150 2.37 -17.47 16.14
C GLY A 150 1.38 -18.18 15.21
N ALA A 151 0.53 -19.09 15.72
CA ALA A 151 -0.66 -19.54 15.01
C ALA A 151 -1.72 -18.44 14.99
N ASP A 152 -2.46 -18.32 13.88
CA ASP A 152 -3.66 -17.48 13.87
C ASP A 152 -4.56 -17.90 15.05
N PRO A 153 -4.94 -16.98 15.96
CA PRO A 153 -5.82 -17.33 17.06
C PRO A 153 -7.12 -17.97 16.52
N PRO A 154 -7.64 -19.01 17.19
CA PRO A 154 -8.73 -19.83 16.69
C PRO A 154 -9.92 -18.95 16.31
N LEU A 155 -10.27 -18.96 15.02
CA LEU A 155 -11.35 -18.22 14.34
C LEU A 155 -12.09 -17.17 15.19
N GLY A 156 -11.35 -16.18 15.68
CA GLY A 156 -11.87 -14.82 15.74
C GLY A 156 -12.30 -14.46 14.32
N SER A 157 -13.37 -13.66 14.19
CA SER A 157 -14.00 -13.33 12.89
C SER A 157 -12.97 -13.24 11.75
N ALA A 158 -13.22 -13.96 10.66
CA ALA A 158 -12.31 -13.99 9.52
C ALA A 158 -11.96 -12.56 9.09
N LEU A 159 -10.66 -12.30 8.88
CA LEU A 159 -10.20 -10.99 8.43
C LEU A 159 -10.87 -10.64 7.11
N VAL A 160 -11.49 -9.47 7.06
CA VAL A 160 -11.98 -8.88 5.81
C VAL A 160 -10.79 -8.16 5.18
N TRP A 161 -10.36 -8.64 4.01
CA TRP A 161 -9.19 -8.14 3.30
C TRP A 161 -9.56 -7.05 2.30
N GLN A 162 -8.85 -5.93 2.37
CA GLN A 162 -8.96 -4.80 1.46
C GLN A 162 -7.61 -4.59 0.74
N PRO A 163 -7.58 -4.53 -0.60
CA PRO A 163 -6.35 -4.18 -1.33
C PRO A 163 -6.01 -2.70 -1.10
N LEU A 164 -4.72 -2.41 -0.89
CA LEU A 164 -4.22 -1.04 -0.73
C LEU A 164 -3.33 -0.60 -1.90
N VAL A 165 -2.29 -1.38 -2.20
CA VAL A 165 -1.29 -1.01 -3.22
C VAL A 165 -0.95 -2.23 -4.05
N ALA A 166 -1.12 -2.15 -5.36
CA ALA A 166 -0.78 -3.20 -6.31
C ALA A 166 0.58 -2.96 -6.98
N GLY A 167 1.09 -3.97 -7.70
CA GLY A 167 2.32 -3.86 -8.48
C GLY A 167 3.60 -3.87 -7.64
N LEU A 168 3.55 -4.39 -6.42
CA LEU A 168 4.71 -4.54 -5.55
C LEU A 168 5.47 -5.83 -5.90
N SER A 169 6.80 -5.74 -5.96
CA SER A 169 7.67 -6.92 -6.09
C SER A 169 8.10 -7.46 -4.72
N ALA A 170 8.21 -6.60 -3.71
CA ALA A 170 8.51 -7.00 -2.35
C ALA A 170 8.01 -5.96 -1.33
N VAL A 171 7.78 -6.43 -0.10
CA VAL A 171 7.53 -5.60 1.09
C VAL A 171 8.50 -6.05 2.15
N ARG A 172 9.17 -5.12 2.83
CA ARG A 172 10.04 -5.42 3.96
C ARG A 172 9.66 -4.57 5.16
N TRP A 173 9.77 -5.18 6.32
CA TRP A 173 9.40 -4.57 7.59
C TRP A 173 10.57 -4.65 8.57
N ARG A 174 10.79 -3.55 9.30
CA ARG A 174 11.68 -3.52 10.45
C ARG A 174 11.00 -2.84 11.62
N GLY A 175 11.29 -3.29 12.83
CA GLY A 175 10.85 -2.65 14.07
C GLY A 175 12.04 -2.08 14.82
N PHE A 176 11.91 -0.87 15.34
CA PHE A 176 12.90 -0.29 16.24
C PHE A 176 12.63 -0.78 17.66
N MET A 177 13.57 -1.54 18.21
CA MET A 177 13.54 -2.08 19.56
C MET A 177 14.48 -1.27 20.46
N PRO A 178 14.00 -0.71 21.60
CA PRO A 178 14.87 -0.02 22.54
C PRO A 178 16.04 -0.92 22.98
N GLY A 179 17.27 -0.42 22.87
CA GLY A 179 18.49 -1.17 23.21
C GLY A 179 19.00 -2.15 22.14
N GLN A 180 18.21 -2.48 21.12
CA GLN A 180 18.64 -3.36 20.01
C GLN A 180 18.71 -2.65 18.66
N GLY A 181 18.04 -1.51 18.49
CA GLY A 181 18.00 -0.77 17.23
C GLY A 181 16.97 -1.35 16.25
N TRP A 182 17.24 -1.23 14.95
CA TRP A 182 16.37 -1.76 13.89
C TRP A 182 16.52 -3.27 13.75
N VAL A 183 15.43 -4.01 13.99
CA VAL A 183 15.36 -5.47 13.90
C VAL A 183 14.43 -5.85 12.74
N GLU A 184 14.86 -6.81 11.92
CA GLU A 184 14.07 -7.33 10.79
C GLU A 184 12.80 -8.05 11.28
N ALA A 185 11.71 -7.94 10.51
CA ALA A 185 10.43 -8.55 10.87
C ALA A 185 10.49 -10.07 11.06
N ALA A 186 11.35 -10.79 10.33
CA ALA A 186 11.53 -12.23 10.54
C ALA A 186 12.10 -12.55 11.93
N ALA A 187 13.04 -11.73 12.42
CA ALA A 187 13.59 -11.88 13.76
C ALA A 187 12.57 -11.47 14.83
N LEU A 188 11.80 -10.41 14.59
CA LEU A 188 10.68 -10.02 15.47
C LEU A 188 9.61 -11.12 15.54
N ALA A 189 9.28 -11.75 14.42
CA ALA A 189 8.35 -12.88 14.37
C ALA A 189 8.85 -14.08 15.17
N ALA A 190 10.17 -14.36 15.13
CA ALA A 190 10.77 -15.39 15.96
C ALA A 190 10.71 -15.04 17.45
N MET A 191 10.95 -13.77 17.82
CA MET A 191 10.82 -13.28 19.21
C MET A 191 9.40 -13.42 19.73
N SER A 192 8.38 -13.09 18.93
CA SER A 192 6.97 -13.22 19.30
C SER A 192 6.53 -14.65 19.59
N ARG A 193 7.29 -15.68 19.16
CA ARG A 193 6.99 -17.08 19.52
C ARG A 193 7.44 -17.46 20.92
N THR A 194 8.32 -16.66 21.52
CA THR A 194 8.81 -16.93 22.87
C THR A 194 7.96 -16.13 23.86
N PRO A 195 7.23 -16.79 24.77
CA PRO A 195 6.44 -16.07 25.76
C PRO A 195 7.35 -15.21 26.65
N PRO A 196 6.92 -13.99 27.02
CA PRO A 196 7.70 -13.14 27.90
C PRO A 196 7.84 -13.79 29.29
N PRO A 197 8.90 -13.44 30.05
CA PRO A 197 9.03 -13.86 31.44
C PRO A 197 7.79 -13.50 32.25
N ALA A 198 7.48 -14.31 33.27
CA ALA A 198 6.31 -14.09 34.12
C ALA A 198 6.31 -12.67 34.71
N GLY A 199 5.21 -11.95 34.52
CA GLY A 199 5.04 -10.58 35.00
C GLY A 199 5.71 -9.49 34.15
N GLN A 200 6.31 -9.82 33.01
CA GLN A 200 6.82 -8.84 32.05
C GLN A 200 5.91 -8.73 30.81
N PRO A 201 5.65 -7.51 30.31
CA PRO A 201 4.91 -7.33 29.07
C PRO A 201 5.73 -7.83 27.87
N PRO A 202 5.08 -8.23 26.77
CA PRO A 202 5.79 -8.60 25.55
C PRO A 202 6.58 -7.40 25.01
N ALA A 203 7.73 -7.71 24.42
CA ALA A 203 8.57 -6.71 23.79
C ALA A 203 7.95 -6.26 22.46
N VAL A 204 7.54 -5.00 22.37
CA VAL A 204 6.86 -4.42 21.20
C VAL A 204 7.74 -3.30 20.60
N PRO A 205 7.88 -3.23 19.26
CA PRO A 205 8.64 -2.17 18.61
C PRO A 205 8.03 -0.79 18.88
N VAL A 206 8.89 0.22 19.03
CA VAL A 206 8.49 1.62 19.29
C VAL A 206 8.56 2.49 18.03
N GLY A 207 9.08 1.94 16.95
CA GLY A 207 9.04 2.49 15.61
C GLY A 207 8.91 1.37 14.60
N LEU A 208 8.26 1.64 13.49
CA LEU A 208 8.12 0.69 12.39
C LEU A 208 8.62 1.32 11.11
N GLU A 209 9.32 0.54 10.32
CA GLU A 209 9.73 0.90 8.98
C GLU A 209 9.12 -0.08 7.98
N ILE A 210 8.52 0.47 6.93
CA ILE A 210 8.10 -0.28 5.75
C ILE A 210 8.97 0.13 4.57
N VAL A 211 9.40 -0.85 3.79
CA VAL A 211 10.05 -0.66 2.49
C VAL A 211 9.20 -1.36 1.43
N LEU A 212 8.72 -0.59 0.47
CA LEU A 212 7.96 -1.06 -0.68
C LEU A 212 8.86 -1.07 -1.92
N GLU A 213 8.95 -2.21 -2.59
CA GLU A 213 9.71 -2.37 -3.83
C GLU A 213 8.75 -2.59 -4.99
N ARG A 214 9.02 -1.91 -6.11
CA ARG A 214 8.21 -1.99 -7.33
C ARG A 214 9.12 -2.16 -8.55
N PRO A 215 8.69 -2.91 -9.58
CA PRO A 215 9.43 -3.03 -10.81
C PRO A 215 9.71 -1.65 -11.44
N GLY A 216 10.96 -1.41 -11.84
CA GLY A 216 11.33 -0.18 -12.56
C GLY A 216 11.37 1.11 -11.72
N SER A 217 11.19 1.04 -10.40
CA SER A 217 11.36 2.19 -9.49
C SER A 217 12.20 1.83 -8.27
N GLY A 218 12.83 2.85 -7.66
CA GLY A 218 13.62 2.65 -6.45
C GLY A 218 12.74 2.27 -5.24
N PRO A 219 13.34 1.69 -4.19
CA PRO A 219 12.60 1.31 -2.99
C PRO A 219 12.03 2.55 -2.29
N LEU A 220 10.75 2.51 -1.93
CA LEU A 220 10.09 3.55 -1.14
C LEU A 220 10.10 3.15 0.32
N ARG A 221 10.74 3.98 1.16
CA ARG A 221 10.89 3.74 2.60
C ARG A 221 10.06 4.74 3.40
N ARG A 222 9.30 4.26 4.38
CA ARG A 222 8.57 5.10 5.33
C ARG A 222 8.78 4.58 6.75
N VAL A 223 9.02 5.50 7.68
CA VAL A 223 9.20 5.23 9.11
C VAL A 223 8.04 5.86 9.88
N PHE A 224 7.49 5.11 10.83
CA PHE A 224 6.38 5.49 11.70
C PHE A 224 6.81 5.37 13.16
N GLY A 225 6.43 6.35 13.97
CA GLY A 225 6.48 6.22 15.42
C GLY A 225 5.32 5.36 15.92
N VAL A 226 5.57 4.54 16.94
CA VAL A 226 4.53 3.80 17.67
C VAL A 226 4.44 4.39 19.09
N ARG A 227 4.27 5.70 19.15
CA ARG A 227 4.14 6.51 20.37
C ARG A 227 3.26 7.72 20.02
N ASP A 228 2.53 8.22 21.01
CA ASP A 228 1.87 9.53 20.90
C ASP A 228 2.90 10.65 20.64
#